data_AF-A0A7G5FE12-F1
#
_entry.id   AF-A0A7G5FE12-F1
#
_cell.length_a   1.000
_cell.length_b   1.000
_cell.length_c   1.000
_cell.angle_alpha   90.00
_cell.angle_beta   90.00
_cell.angle_gamma   90.00
#
_symmetry.space_group_name_H-M   'P 1'
#
loop_
_entity.id
_entity.type
_entity.pdbx_description
1 polymer ?
#
loop_
_entity_poly.entity_id
_entity_poly.type
_entity_poly.pdbx_seq_one_letter_code
_entity_poly.pdbx_strand_id
1 'polypeptide(L)'
;MDVNELICIASEHPSRTAREAGIARSTLNRIATGKTQPSLETLQKIALTLGFDIELNVTAAAFPRIWRHQRPFCSGVGIPLGIR
;
A
#
# COMPACT_ATOMS: atom_id res chain seq x y z
N MET A 1 -8.00 -6.30 5.38
CA MET A 1 -6.96 -7.17 4.79
C MET A 1 -5.65 -6.40 4.80
N ASP A 2 -4.58 -7.00 5.32
CA ASP A 2 -3.24 -6.41 5.30
C ASP A 2 -2.51 -6.70 3.98
N VAL A 3 -1.48 -5.92 3.66
CA VAL A 3 -0.63 -6.13 2.48
C VAL A 3 -0.01 -7.53 2.48
N ASN A 4 0.39 -8.05 3.64
CA ASN A 4 0.97 -9.39 3.74
C ASN A 4 -0.07 -10.48 3.43
N GLU A 5 -1.32 -10.32 3.87
CA GLU A 5 -2.40 -11.25 3.55
C GLU A 5 -2.67 -11.29 2.05
N LEU A 6 -2.71 -10.13 1.38
CA LEU A 6 -2.85 -10.04 -0.06
C LEU A 6 -1.73 -10.81 -0.79
N ILE A 7 -0.49 -10.65 -0.35
CA ILE A 7 0.68 -11.31 -0.93
C ILE A 7 0.62 -12.83 -0.69
N CYS A 8 0.14 -13.28 0.47
CA CYS A 8 -0.06 -14.70 0.77
C CYS A 8 -1.08 -15.33 -0.20
N ILE A 9 -2.26 -14.72 -0.38
CA ILE A 9 -3.29 -15.19 -1.32
C ILE A 9 -2.72 -15.23 -2.75
N ALA A 10 -2.01 -14.18 -3.16
CA ALA A 10 -1.36 -14.12 -4.46
C ALA A 10 -0.36 -15.27 -4.69
N SER A 11 0.24 -15.78 -3.62
CA SER A 11 1.28 -16.81 -3.63
C SER A 11 0.74 -18.24 -3.61
N GLU A 12 -0.57 -18.45 -3.46
CA GLU A 12 -1.19 -19.79 -3.56
C GLU A 12 -1.04 -20.35 -4.99
N HIS A 13 -1.15 -19.48 -6.00
CA HIS A 13 -1.06 -19.84 -7.42
C HIS A 13 -0.09 -18.91 -8.18
N PRO A 14 1.21 -18.93 -7.87
CA PRO A 14 2.15 -17.87 -8.25
C PRO A 14 2.34 -17.75 -9.77
N SER A 15 2.23 -18.86 -10.52
CA SER A 15 2.33 -18.84 -11.98
C SER A 15 1.11 -18.18 -12.63
N ARG A 16 -0.10 -18.41 -12.07
CA ARG A 16 -1.35 -17.86 -12.59
C ARG A 16 -1.45 -16.38 -12.24
N THR A 17 -1.30 -16.04 -10.97
CA THR A 17 -1.38 -14.66 -10.47
C THR A 17 -0.35 -13.77 -11.14
N ALA A 18 0.90 -14.22 -11.30
CA ALA A 18 1.93 -13.43 -11.95
C ALA A 18 1.59 -13.15 -13.44
N ARG A 19 1.08 -14.16 -14.15
CA ARG A 19 0.67 -14.02 -15.55
C ARG A 19 -0.51 -13.05 -15.70
N GLU A 20 -1.53 -13.19 -14.86
CA GLU A 20 -2.72 -12.32 -14.88
C GLU A 20 -2.38 -10.88 -14.47
N ALA A 21 -1.47 -10.71 -13.50
CA ALA A 21 -1.01 -9.38 -13.03
C ALA A 21 0.02 -8.73 -13.94
N GLY A 22 0.48 -9.42 -14.99
CA GLY A 22 1.51 -8.90 -15.89
C GLY A 22 2.86 -8.66 -15.20
N ILE A 23 3.18 -9.45 -14.17
CA ILE A 23 4.45 -9.38 -13.44
C ILE A 23 5.26 -10.67 -13.65
N ALA A 24 6.57 -10.58 -13.55
CA ALA A 24 7.40 -11.78 -13.60
C ALA A 24 7.16 -12.65 -12.35
N ARG A 25 7.03 -13.97 -12.55
CA ARG A 25 6.91 -14.94 -11.45
C ARG A 25 8.05 -14.82 -10.43
N SER A 26 9.26 -14.55 -10.91
CA SER A 26 10.43 -14.31 -10.06
C SER A 26 10.25 -13.08 -9.16
N THR A 27 9.61 -12.02 -9.66
CA THR A 27 9.27 -10.82 -8.89
C THR A 27 8.28 -11.14 -7.78
N LEU A 28 7.19 -11.87 -8.09
CA LEU A 28 6.21 -12.30 -7.09
C LEU A 28 6.86 -13.14 -5.98
N ASN A 29 7.73 -14.10 -6.34
CA ASN A 29 8.46 -14.91 -5.36
C ASN A 29 9.40 -14.05 -4.48
N ARG A 30 10.07 -13.04 -5.05
CA ARG A 30 10.93 -12.14 -4.28
C ARG A 30 10.13 -11.28 -3.30
N ILE A 31 8.94 -10.85 -3.69
CA ILE A 31 8.01 -10.12 -2.82
C ILE A 31 7.52 -11.03 -1.68
N ALA A 32 7.05 -12.22 -2.00
CA ALA A 32 6.55 -13.19 -1.01
C ALA A 32 7.63 -13.62 0.00
N THR A 33 8.89 -13.69 -0.43
CA THR A 33 10.03 -14.01 0.46
C THR A 33 10.61 -12.79 1.19
N GLY A 34 10.03 -11.60 1.03
CA GLY A 34 10.50 -10.37 1.66
C GLY A 34 11.85 -9.84 1.12
N LYS A 35 12.36 -10.41 0.03
CA LYS A 35 13.62 -9.98 -0.60
C LYS A 35 13.47 -8.65 -1.33
N THR A 36 12.26 -8.22 -1.63
CA THR A 36 12.00 -7.01 -2.41
C THR A 36 10.68 -6.38 -1.99
N GLN A 37 10.72 -5.09 -1.72
CA GLN A 37 9.52 -4.32 -1.42
C GLN A 37 8.70 -4.15 -2.71
N PRO A 38 7.41 -4.52 -2.73
CA PRO A 38 6.55 -4.27 -3.88
C PRO A 38 6.28 -2.77 -4.03
N SER A 39 6.15 -2.29 -5.27
CA SER A 39 5.66 -0.94 -5.54
C SER A 39 4.15 -0.87 -5.32
N LEU A 40 3.61 0.33 -5.12
CA LEU A 40 2.17 0.55 -5.02
C LEU A 40 1.43 0.06 -6.27
N GLU A 41 2.00 0.31 -7.45
CA GLU A 41 1.46 -0.18 -8.73
C GLU A 41 1.41 -1.72 -8.76
N THR A 42 2.44 -2.39 -8.23
CA THR A 42 2.48 -3.85 -8.18
C THR A 42 1.38 -4.40 -7.26
N LEU A 43 1.18 -3.76 -6.11
CA LEU A 43 0.10 -4.12 -5.19
C LEU A 43 -1.28 -3.95 -5.84
N GLN A 44 -1.51 -2.85 -6.54
CA GLN A 44 -2.74 -2.62 -7.31
C GLN A 44 -2.99 -3.70 -8.35
N LYS A 45 -1.99 -4.04 -9.17
CA LYS A 45 -2.13 -5.09 -10.18
C LYS A 45 -2.51 -6.44 -9.55
N ILE A 46 -1.84 -6.82 -8.47
CA ILE A 46 -2.12 -8.08 -7.78
C ILE A 46 -3.54 -8.08 -7.19
N ALA A 47 -3.96 -7.02 -6.51
CA ALA A 47 -5.30 -6.94 -5.94
C ALA A 47 -6.40 -7.02 -7.01
N LEU A 48 -6.27 -6.24 -8.08
CA LEU A 48 -7.25 -6.23 -9.17
C LEU A 48 -7.39 -7.61 -9.83
N THR A 49 -6.28 -8.35 -9.98
CA THR A 49 -6.35 -9.72 -10.54
C THR A 49 -7.04 -10.72 -9.62
N LEU A 50 -6.95 -10.50 -8.32
CA LEU A 50 -7.65 -11.29 -7.32
C LEU A 50 -9.10 -10.83 -7.11
N GLY A 51 -9.55 -9.79 -7.82
CA GLY A 51 -10.90 -9.25 -7.75
C GLY A 51 -11.13 -8.28 -6.58
N PHE A 52 -10.07 -7.74 -6.01
CA PHE A 52 -10.15 -6.75 -4.93
C PHE A 52 -9.89 -5.35 -5.47
N ASP A 53 -10.60 -4.37 -4.91
CA ASP A 53 -10.28 -2.95 -5.05
C ASP A 53 -9.44 -2.48 -3.86
N ILE A 54 -8.54 -1.51 -4.07
CA ILE A 54 -7.61 -1.05 -3.03
C ILE A 54 -7.99 0.36 -2.56
N GLU A 55 -8.31 0.47 -1.27
CA GLU A 55 -8.28 1.74 -0.54
C GLU A 55 -7.01 1.83 0.31
N LEU A 56 -6.31 2.97 0.23
CA LEU A 56 -5.04 3.20 0.92
C LEU A 56 -5.27 3.99 2.21
N ASN A 57 -4.91 3.39 3.34
CA ASN A 57 -4.92 4.07 4.64
C ASN A 57 -3.50 4.40 5.09
N VAL A 58 -3.24 5.65 5.44
CA VAL A 58 -1.95 6.10 5.98
C VAL A 58 -2.08 6.32 7.48
N THR A 59 -1.18 5.75 8.26
CA THR A 59 -1.10 5.96 9.71
C THR A 59 0.14 6.75 10.06
N ALA A 60 0.08 7.51 11.15
CA ALA A 60 1.26 8.24 11.61
C ALA A 60 2.35 7.22 11.98
N ALA A 61 3.49 7.27 11.29
CA ALA A 61 4.68 6.55 11.71
C ALA A 61 5.02 6.99 13.16
N ALA A 62 5.39 6.04 14.02
CA ALA A 62 5.75 6.33 15.41
C ALA A 62 6.71 7.54 15.47
N PHE A 63 6.25 8.64 16.06
CA PHE A 63 6.87 9.97 16.16
C PHE A 63 8.09 10.18 15.24
N PRO A 64 7.89 10.73 14.03
CA PRO A 64 9.01 11.05 13.17
C PRO A 64 9.94 12.01 13.93
N ARG A 65 11.21 11.65 14.11
CA ARG A 65 12.20 12.44 14.90
C ARG A 65 12.36 13.88 14.39
N ILE A 66 11.90 14.15 13.18
CA ILE A 66 11.79 15.45 12.53
C ILE A 66 10.77 16.41 13.18
N TRP A 67 9.81 15.92 13.96
CA TRP A 67 8.80 16.76 14.66
C TRP A 67 9.10 16.96 16.15
N ARG A 68 10.36 16.83 16.59
CA ARG A 68 10.70 16.95 18.02
C ARG A 68 10.55 18.38 18.57
N HIS A 69 10.43 19.41 17.72
CA HIS A 69 10.32 20.82 18.13
C HIS A 69 9.13 21.59 17.52
N GLN A 70 8.35 20.97 16.64
CA GLN A 70 7.11 21.56 16.12
C GLN A 70 6.03 20.50 16.19
N ARG A 71 5.10 20.65 17.15
CA ARG A 71 3.82 19.97 17.04
C ARG A 71 3.13 20.58 15.82
N PRO A 72 2.70 19.82 14.81
CA PRO A 72 1.70 20.35 13.91
C PRO A 72 0.43 20.52 14.75
N PHE A 73 0.14 21.77 15.07
CA PHE A 73 -1.18 22.17 15.48
C PHE A 73 -2.11 21.83 14.30
N CYS A 74 -2.68 20.63 14.28
CA CYS A 74 -3.88 20.38 13.51
C CYS A 74 -5.06 21.08 14.24
N SER A 75 -4.99 22.40 14.43
CA SER A 75 -6.17 23.24 14.66
C SER A 75 -6.59 23.80 13.31
N GLY A 76 -7.29 22.99 12.53
CA GLY A 76 -7.61 23.31 11.15
C GLY A 76 -9.03 22.95 10.74
N VAL A 77 -9.95 22.72 11.68
CA VAL A 77 -11.38 22.87 11.39
C VAL A 77 -11.73 24.32 11.65
N GLY A 78 -11.28 25.18 10.74
CA GLY A 78 -11.73 26.55 10.60
C GLY A 78 -12.05 26.73 9.13
N ILE A 79 -13.31 26.54 8.77
CA ILE A 79 -13.84 26.91 7.46
C ILE A 79 -14.14 28.42 7.58
N PRO A 80 -13.41 29.34 6.92
CA PRO A 80 -13.97 30.65 6.66
C PRO A 80 -14.73 30.56 5.34
N LEU A 81 -16.03 30.31 5.43
CA LEU A 81 -16.95 30.73 4.39
C LEU A 81 -16.93 32.26 4.38
N GLY A 82 -16.24 32.83 3.41
CA GLY A 82 -16.06 34.27 3.30
C GLY A 82 -15.21 34.66 2.11
N ILE A 83 -15.64 34.27 0.91
CA ILE A 83 -15.24 34.96 -0.32
C ILE A 83 -16.44 35.80 -0.76
N ARG A 84 -16.11 37.05 -1.02
CA ARG A 84 -16.92 38.25 -1.16
C ARG A 84 -17.96 38.22 -2.27
#